data_AF-A0A2N1D192-F1
#
_entry.id   AF-A0A2N1D192-F1
#
_cell.length_a   1.000
_cell.length_b   1.000
_cell.length_c   1.000
_cell.angle_alpha   90.00
_cell.angle_beta   90.00
_cell.angle_gamma   90.00
#
_symmetry.space_group_name_H-M   'P 1'
#
loop_
_entity.id
_entity.type
_entity.pdbx_description
1 polymer ?
#
loop_
_entity_poly.entity_id
_entity_poly.type
_entity_poly.pdbx_seq_one_letter_code
_entity_poly.pdbx_strand_id
1 'polypeptide(L)'
;MSLVNDMLRDLEARRAAPAEREQLGSLYAVDEAAAKRREGYERLRRGLVIVAAIGVLAIALFLLSGRLQPAAQPMAAAPVVVSPPVEEVAPMPEPVALTQLLEVLPQNDGRRFVLQLLLDRSVSYQRIDTNGSVSFRLSDVQFKGEARTGRIEKEGQTLSWRVEAQDGDVNVLIIGFGDQLNVADRLESIGDRSQLWLDVSFGSAADADPQTESMPVAESPDMDEAQLPDWVTRDVEPAETLNEPARAKTTLEPKAVPRAAVAAEPVVPAGAGNITIGAHQPDALAQARDSLSRGDHLSAIRQLQALHQAQPDSVEISRWLARAYLGAGDTAALLKWLPAQLQARPFDAELRELLARGQLQLGDQGAAIATLQQNAPPLQRNTAYHALLAALYQQVGEWSASAATYRQLTAIQPGQGAWQLGLAIALEQLDQPAQAGRHYRQALQGQGLDESARQFATERAGSLGGTQ
;
A
#
# COMPACT_ATOMS: atom_id res chain seq x y z
N MET A 1 -7.63 -8.03 -8.39
CA MET A 1 -8.90 -8.65 -8.84
C MET A 1 -9.96 -7.57 -8.85
N SER A 2 -10.66 -7.37 -9.96
CA SER A 2 -11.66 -6.30 -10.09
C SER A 2 -12.82 -6.55 -9.12
N LEU A 3 -13.11 -5.58 -8.25
CA LEU A 3 -14.19 -5.63 -7.26
C LEU A 3 -15.57 -5.84 -7.93
N VAL A 4 -15.66 -5.45 -9.21
CA VAL A 4 -16.82 -5.71 -10.08
C VAL A 4 -16.98 -7.21 -10.35
N ASN A 5 -15.91 -7.97 -10.59
CA ASN A 5 -15.99 -9.40 -10.89
C ASN A 5 -16.43 -10.20 -9.64
N ASP A 6 -15.91 -9.87 -8.46
CA ASP A 6 -16.30 -10.53 -7.21
C ASP A 6 -17.77 -10.27 -6.87
N MET A 7 -18.25 -9.05 -7.14
CA MET A 7 -19.67 -8.73 -6.98
C MET A 7 -20.54 -9.45 -8.02
N LEU A 8 -20.10 -9.55 -9.27
CA LEU A 8 -20.84 -10.26 -10.32
C LEU A 8 -21.01 -11.75 -9.98
N ARG A 9 -19.99 -12.38 -9.37
CA ARG A 9 -20.10 -13.74 -8.82
C ARG A 9 -21.15 -13.85 -7.71
N ASP A 10 -21.24 -12.86 -6.80
CA ASP A 10 -22.28 -12.84 -5.76
C ASP A 10 -23.68 -12.63 -6.35
N LEU A 11 -23.84 -11.77 -7.37
CA LEU A 11 -25.10 -11.58 -8.08
C LEU A 11 -25.55 -12.84 -8.82
N GLU A 12 -24.61 -13.58 -9.44
CA GLU A 12 -24.87 -14.87 -10.06
C GLU A 12 -25.29 -15.93 -9.03
N ALA A 13 -24.56 -16.02 -7.91
CA ALA A 13 -24.91 -16.91 -6.81
C ALA A 13 -26.32 -16.64 -6.25
N ARG A 14 -26.75 -15.37 -6.24
CA ARG A 14 -28.09 -14.95 -5.82
C ARG A 14 -29.17 -15.17 -6.88
N ARG A 15 -28.85 -15.03 -8.17
CA ARG A 15 -29.79 -15.19 -9.29
C ARG A 15 -30.10 -16.63 -9.66
N ALA A 16 -29.21 -17.59 -9.41
CA ALA A 16 -29.48 -19.00 -9.61
C ALA A 16 -30.75 -19.39 -8.82
N ALA A 17 -31.86 -19.59 -9.54
CA ALA A 17 -33.18 -19.81 -8.96
C ALA A 17 -33.19 -21.11 -8.12
N PRO A 18 -34.08 -21.26 -7.12
CA PRO A 18 -34.19 -22.50 -6.33
C PRO A 18 -34.40 -23.76 -7.20
N ALA A 19 -35.05 -23.61 -8.36
CA ALA A 19 -35.30 -24.69 -9.31
C ALA A 19 -34.04 -25.16 -10.06
N GLU A 20 -33.10 -24.27 -10.41
CA GLU A 20 -31.80 -24.66 -10.97
C GLU A 20 -30.89 -25.29 -9.90
N ARG A 21 -31.05 -24.89 -8.63
CA ARG A 21 -30.40 -25.54 -7.49
C ARG A 21 -30.92 -26.96 -7.24
N GLU A 22 -32.20 -27.25 -7.51
CA GLU A 22 -32.75 -28.61 -7.44
C GLU A 22 -32.35 -29.48 -8.63
N GLN A 23 -32.28 -28.93 -9.85
CA GLN A 23 -31.92 -29.68 -11.04
C GLN A 23 -30.44 -30.10 -11.05
N LEU A 24 -29.56 -29.25 -10.50
CA LEU A 24 -28.14 -29.54 -10.26
C LEU A 24 -27.89 -30.35 -8.97
N GLY A 25 -28.90 -30.54 -8.11
CA GLY A 25 -28.80 -31.36 -6.89
C GLY A 25 -28.86 -32.87 -7.14
N SER A 26 -29.17 -33.30 -8.37
CA SER A 26 -29.31 -34.72 -8.73
C SER A 26 -28.08 -35.35 -9.39
N LEU A 27 -27.01 -34.58 -9.62
CA LEU A 27 -25.74 -35.09 -10.12
C LEU A 27 -24.64 -34.86 -9.08
N TYR A 28 -24.23 -35.96 -8.48
CA TYR A 28 -23.16 -36.08 -7.49
C TYR A 28 -21.92 -35.23 -7.85
N ALA A 29 -21.66 -34.23 -7.02
CA ALA A 29 -20.32 -33.96 -6.50
C ALA A 29 -20.43 -34.01 -4.97
N VAL A 30 -20.41 -35.22 -4.43
CA VAL A 30 -20.15 -35.39 -3.00
C VAL A 30 -18.72 -34.94 -2.77
N ASP A 31 -18.57 -33.70 -2.31
CA ASP A 31 -17.33 -33.19 -1.77
C ASP A 31 -17.06 -33.90 -0.44
N GLU A 32 -16.48 -35.10 -0.51
CA GLU A 32 -16.00 -35.88 0.65
C GLU A 32 -15.04 -35.06 1.52
N ALA A 33 -14.41 -33.99 0.98
CA ALA A 33 -13.52 -33.12 1.72
C ALA A 33 -14.27 -32.07 2.57
N ALA A 34 -15.54 -31.75 2.27
CA ALA A 34 -16.37 -30.87 3.08
C ALA A 34 -17.01 -31.63 4.27
N ALA A 35 -17.35 -32.91 4.10
CA ALA A 35 -17.87 -33.77 5.16
C ALA A 35 -16.80 -34.11 6.21
N LYS A 36 -15.56 -34.43 5.79
CA LYS A 36 -14.43 -34.68 6.72
C LYS A 36 -14.00 -33.44 7.53
N ARG A 37 -14.16 -32.23 6.98
CA ARG A 37 -13.89 -30.97 7.70
C ARG A 37 -14.91 -30.68 8.82
N ARG A 38 -16.17 -31.11 8.65
CA ARG A 38 -17.22 -30.95 9.68
C ARG A 38 -17.07 -31.94 10.85
N GLU A 39 -16.54 -33.14 10.61
CA GLU A 39 -16.26 -34.10 11.69
C GLU A 39 -15.03 -33.74 12.55
N GLY A 40 -14.03 -33.09 11.96
CA GLY A 40 -12.83 -32.64 12.69
C GLY A 40 -13.14 -31.54 13.72
N TYR A 41 -14.05 -30.62 13.38
CA TYR A 41 -14.38 -29.47 14.22
C TYR A 41 -15.19 -29.86 15.47
N GLU A 42 -16.08 -30.87 15.36
CA GLU A 42 -16.82 -31.44 16.49
C GLU A 42 -15.90 -32.21 17.46
N ARG A 43 -14.92 -32.97 16.95
CA ARG A 43 -13.95 -33.69 17.80
C ARG A 43 -12.99 -32.74 18.52
N LEU A 44 -12.55 -31.67 17.84
CA LEU A 44 -11.70 -30.65 18.44
C LEU A 44 -12.44 -29.87 19.54
N ARG A 45 -13.72 -29.54 19.32
CA ARG A 45 -14.57 -28.87 20.32
C ARG A 45 -14.82 -29.76 21.55
N ARG A 46 -15.05 -31.07 21.38
CA ARG A 46 -15.18 -32.01 22.51
C ARG A 46 -13.85 -32.18 23.27
N GLY A 47 -12.72 -32.23 22.56
CA GLY A 47 -11.39 -32.27 23.17
C GLY A 47 -11.08 -31.03 24.02
N LEU A 48 -11.45 -29.84 23.54
CA LEU A 48 -11.20 -28.58 24.24
C LEU A 48 -12.04 -28.45 25.53
N VAL A 49 -13.26 -28.99 25.55
CA VAL A 49 -14.10 -29.07 26.77
C VAL A 49 -13.49 -30.01 27.81
N ILE A 50 -12.90 -31.14 27.39
CA ILE A 50 -12.23 -32.08 28.31
C ILE A 50 -10.98 -31.45 28.92
N VAL A 51 -10.17 -30.75 28.11
CA VAL A 51 -8.98 -30.04 28.61
C VAL A 51 -9.36 -28.92 29.58
N ALA A 52 -10.41 -28.15 29.29
CA ALA A 52 -10.93 -27.14 30.21
C ALA A 52 -11.41 -27.76 31.54
N ALA A 53 -12.10 -28.90 31.49
CA ALA A 53 -12.54 -29.60 32.69
C ALA A 53 -11.36 -30.13 33.55
N ILE A 54 -10.32 -30.66 32.90
CA ILE A 54 -9.09 -31.09 33.59
C ILE A 54 -8.37 -29.89 34.24
N GLY A 55 -8.31 -28.75 33.55
CA GLY A 55 -7.75 -27.51 34.10
C GLY A 55 -8.48 -27.03 35.35
N VAL A 56 -9.82 -27.04 35.33
CA VAL A 56 -10.63 -26.68 36.51
C VAL A 56 -10.42 -27.66 37.67
N LEU A 57 -10.32 -28.96 37.38
CA LEU A 57 -10.06 -29.98 38.39
C LEU A 57 -8.66 -29.84 39.02
N ALA A 58 -7.64 -29.51 38.22
CA ALA A 58 -6.29 -29.26 38.69
C ALA A 58 -6.22 -28.01 39.59
N ILE A 59 -6.94 -26.95 39.25
CA ILE A 59 -7.05 -25.74 40.08
C ILE A 59 -7.79 -26.05 41.38
N ALA A 60 -8.86 -26.84 41.34
CA ALA A 60 -9.58 -27.27 42.55
C ALA A 60 -8.70 -28.12 43.48
N LEU A 61 -7.90 -29.04 42.93
CA LEU A 61 -6.94 -29.84 43.70
C LEU A 61 -5.80 -28.99 44.29
N PHE A 62 -5.33 -27.97 43.56
CA PHE A 62 -4.31 -27.04 44.05
C PHE A 62 -4.83 -26.14 45.19
N LEU A 63 -6.09 -25.70 45.10
CA LEU A 63 -6.74 -24.95 46.18
C LEU A 63 -7.04 -25.83 47.40
N LEU A 64 -7.21 -27.14 47.22
CA LEU A 64 -7.40 -28.10 48.31
C LEU A 64 -6.08 -28.48 49.01
N SER A 65 -4.95 -28.49 48.30
CA SER A 65 -3.63 -28.81 48.87
C SER A 65 -3.03 -27.67 49.69
N GLY A 66 -3.42 -26.42 49.44
CA GLY A 66 -3.04 -25.25 50.26
C GLY A 66 -3.63 -25.22 51.69
N ARG A 67 -4.47 -26.20 52.06
CA ARG A 67 -5.06 -26.34 53.41
C ARG A 67 -4.27 -27.26 54.34
N LEU A 68 -3.17 -27.86 53.87
CA LEU A 68 -2.32 -28.78 54.63
C LEU A 68 -0.88 -28.26 54.69
N GLN A 69 -0.69 -27.06 55.24
CA GLN A 69 0.63 -26.66 55.76
C GLN A 69 0.75 -27.15 57.20
N PRO A 70 1.71 -28.03 57.55
CA PRO A 70 2.03 -28.28 58.95
C PRO A 70 2.67 -27.02 59.56
N ALA A 71 2.15 -26.59 60.71
CA ALA A 71 2.66 -25.46 61.46
C ALA A 71 4.12 -25.69 61.88
N ALA A 72 5.03 -24.86 61.36
CA ALA A 72 6.42 -24.83 61.80
C ALA A 72 6.48 -24.23 63.22
N GLN A 73 7.09 -24.98 64.14
CA GLN A 73 7.34 -24.57 65.52
C GLN A 73 8.42 -23.47 65.57
N PRO A 74 8.37 -22.55 66.54
CA PRO A 74 9.41 -21.55 66.71
C PRO A 74 10.62 -22.17 67.43
N MET A 75 11.74 -22.34 66.72
CA MET A 75 13.02 -22.68 67.35
C MET A 75 13.81 -21.42 67.70
N ALA A 76 14.42 -21.50 68.88
CA ALA A 76 15.10 -20.45 69.61
C ALA A 76 16.34 -19.88 68.89
N ALA A 77 16.59 -18.62 69.20
CA ALA A 77 17.75 -17.84 68.80
C ALA A 77 19.08 -18.41 69.32
N ALA A 78 20.08 -18.42 68.45
CA ALA A 78 21.51 -18.45 68.77
C ALA A 78 22.27 -17.62 67.70
N PRO A 79 23.44 -17.05 68.02
CA PRO A 79 23.80 -15.69 67.62
C PRO A 79 24.41 -15.57 66.23
N VAL A 80 24.21 -14.38 65.68
CA VAL A 80 24.79 -13.84 64.44
C VAL A 80 26.32 -13.87 64.53
N VAL A 81 26.95 -14.62 63.62
CA VAL A 81 28.34 -14.40 63.25
C VAL A 81 28.36 -13.37 62.14
N VAL A 82 28.97 -12.23 62.41
CA VAL A 82 29.15 -11.13 61.46
C VAL A 82 30.27 -11.53 60.49
N SER A 83 29.91 -11.80 59.23
CA SER A 83 30.86 -11.80 58.12
C SER A 83 31.14 -10.35 57.70
N PRO A 84 32.39 -9.97 57.36
CA PRO A 84 32.70 -8.62 56.89
C PRO A 84 32.04 -8.35 55.52
N PRO A 85 31.82 -7.07 55.15
CA PRO A 85 31.16 -6.74 53.89
C PRO A 85 32.06 -7.17 52.73
N VAL A 86 31.51 -8.00 51.84
CA VAL A 86 32.08 -8.20 50.51
C VAL A 86 31.82 -6.90 49.76
N GLU A 87 32.91 -6.23 49.42
CA GLU A 87 32.97 -5.08 48.55
C GLU A 87 32.29 -5.45 47.23
N GLU A 88 31.20 -4.76 46.92
CA GLU A 88 30.44 -4.91 45.68
C GLU A 88 31.31 -4.41 44.53
N VAL A 89 32.09 -5.33 43.96
CA VAL A 89 32.80 -5.11 42.71
C VAL A 89 31.74 -4.87 41.65
N ALA A 90 31.65 -3.62 41.19
CA ALA A 90 30.83 -3.22 40.04
C ALA A 90 31.05 -4.22 38.89
N PRO A 91 29.97 -4.68 38.22
CA PRO A 91 30.15 -5.57 37.08
C PRO A 91 31.04 -4.86 36.05
N MET A 92 32.16 -5.51 35.70
CA MET A 92 32.97 -5.12 34.55
C MET A 92 32.05 -4.97 33.34
N PRO A 93 32.23 -3.95 32.48
CA PRO A 93 31.50 -3.91 31.22
C PRO A 93 31.85 -5.17 30.43
N GLU A 94 30.84 -6.00 30.13
CA GLU A 94 30.99 -7.07 29.17
C GLU A 94 31.52 -6.46 27.86
N PRO A 95 32.51 -7.07 27.19
CA PRO A 95 32.99 -6.55 25.91
C PRO A 95 31.81 -6.56 24.94
N VAL A 96 31.43 -5.38 24.44
CA VAL A 96 30.38 -5.22 23.43
C VAL A 96 30.71 -6.16 22.27
N ALA A 97 29.92 -7.20 22.10
CA ALA A 97 30.15 -8.20 21.06
C ALA A 97 29.86 -7.56 19.71
N LEU A 98 30.92 -7.26 18.95
CA LEU A 98 30.84 -6.68 17.61
C LEU A 98 30.21 -7.69 16.64
N THR A 99 29.38 -7.17 15.73
CA THR A 99 28.72 -7.94 14.67
C THR A 99 29.77 -8.51 13.71
N GLN A 100 29.61 -9.73 13.22
CA GLN A 100 30.52 -10.34 12.24
C GLN A 100 29.86 -10.47 10.88
N LEU A 101 30.53 -9.93 9.84
CA LEU A 101 30.19 -10.20 8.45
C LEU A 101 30.74 -11.59 8.08
N LEU A 102 29.83 -12.54 7.91
CA LEU A 102 30.10 -13.96 7.67
C LEU A 102 30.46 -14.21 6.21
N GLU A 103 29.71 -13.64 5.27
CA GLU A 103 29.89 -13.91 3.85
C GLU A 103 29.39 -12.77 2.95
N VAL A 104 30.00 -12.63 1.78
CA VAL A 104 29.62 -11.68 0.72
C VAL A 104 29.35 -12.47 -0.55
N LEU A 105 28.10 -12.50 -0.98
CA LEU A 105 27.61 -13.29 -2.11
C LEU A 105 27.14 -12.37 -3.25
N PRO A 106 27.96 -12.19 -4.30
CA PRO A 106 27.53 -11.52 -5.51
C PRO A 106 26.72 -12.46 -6.40
N GLN A 107 25.54 -12.02 -6.84
CA GLN A 107 24.66 -12.74 -7.76
C GLN A 107 24.36 -11.85 -8.98
N ASN A 108 24.48 -12.40 -10.19
CA ASN A 108 24.16 -11.71 -11.42
C ASN A 108 23.36 -12.67 -12.31
N ASP A 109 22.10 -12.35 -12.57
CA ASP A 109 21.20 -13.14 -13.42
C ASP A 109 21.11 -12.60 -14.86
N GLY A 110 21.89 -11.55 -15.17
CA GLY A 110 21.90 -10.88 -16.46
C GLY A 110 20.89 -9.73 -16.57
N ARG A 111 19.87 -9.64 -15.71
CA ARG A 111 18.89 -8.53 -15.68
C ARG A 111 19.10 -7.59 -14.49
N ARG A 112 19.53 -8.13 -13.36
CA ARG A 112 19.84 -7.41 -12.11
C ARG A 112 21.13 -7.95 -11.50
N PHE A 113 21.85 -7.07 -10.81
CA PHE A 113 22.98 -7.46 -9.98
C PHE A 113 22.58 -7.33 -8.51
N VAL A 114 22.79 -8.38 -7.72
CA VAL A 114 22.45 -8.42 -6.31
C VAL A 114 23.70 -8.75 -5.51
N LEU A 115 24.06 -7.88 -4.57
CA LEU A 115 25.13 -8.14 -3.60
C LEU A 115 24.50 -8.44 -2.24
N GLN A 116 24.70 -9.66 -1.74
CA GLN A 116 24.14 -10.13 -0.49
C GLN A 116 25.24 -10.24 0.58
N LEU A 117 25.03 -9.64 1.75
CA LEU A 117 25.93 -9.68 2.90
C LEU A 117 25.28 -10.44 4.05
N LEU A 118 25.90 -11.53 4.50
CA LEU A 118 25.41 -12.38 5.58
C LEU A 118 26.06 -11.97 6.90
N LEU A 119 25.28 -11.62 7.91
CA LEU A 119 25.72 -11.10 9.20
C LEU A 119 25.28 -12.04 10.34
N ASP A 120 26.11 -12.15 11.38
CA ASP A 120 25.81 -12.97 12.56
C ASP A 120 24.69 -12.40 13.44
N ARG A 121 24.41 -11.09 13.34
CA ARG A 121 23.36 -10.35 14.04
C ARG A 121 22.89 -9.14 13.23
N SER A 122 21.79 -8.54 13.67
CA SER A 122 21.26 -7.30 13.08
C SER A 122 22.22 -6.14 13.23
N VAL A 123 22.35 -5.35 12.16
CA VAL A 123 23.28 -4.23 12.07
C VAL A 123 22.58 -2.95 11.64
N SER A 124 23.08 -1.80 12.07
CA SER A 124 22.72 -0.50 11.52
C SER A 124 23.77 -0.06 10.48
N TYR A 125 23.32 0.56 9.39
CA TYR A 125 24.19 1.08 8.36
C TYR A 125 23.80 2.49 7.91
N GLN A 126 24.77 3.21 7.38
CA GLN A 126 24.60 4.53 6.76
C GLN A 126 24.77 4.39 5.25
N ARG A 127 23.80 4.89 4.48
CA ARG A 127 23.86 4.94 3.02
C ARG A 127 24.23 6.35 2.58
N ILE A 128 25.20 6.47 1.68
CA ILE A 128 25.63 7.73 1.07
C ILE A 128 25.53 7.57 -0.43
N ASP A 129 24.57 8.27 -1.04
CA ASP A 129 24.39 8.33 -2.48
C ASP A 129 25.16 9.53 -3.04
N THR A 130 26.04 9.27 -4.00
CA THR A 130 26.80 10.27 -4.75
C THR A 130 26.58 10.03 -6.24
N ASN A 131 26.71 11.05 -7.09
CA ASN A 131 26.50 10.88 -8.53
C ASN A 131 27.43 9.78 -9.08
N GLY A 132 26.86 8.67 -9.56
CA GLY A 132 27.61 7.50 -10.07
C GLY A 132 28.19 6.54 -9.02
N SER A 133 27.94 6.74 -7.71
CA SER A 133 28.36 5.78 -6.67
C SER A 133 27.47 5.78 -5.44
N VAL A 134 27.25 4.60 -4.87
CA VAL A 134 26.54 4.40 -3.60
C VAL A 134 27.47 3.71 -2.63
N SER A 135 27.59 4.26 -1.42
CA SER A 135 28.35 3.61 -0.35
C SER A 135 27.48 3.30 0.86
N PHE A 136 27.73 2.17 1.49
CA PHE A 136 27.10 1.72 2.73
C PHE A 136 28.19 1.53 3.78
N ARG A 137 28.07 2.24 4.90
CA ARG A 137 28.94 2.07 6.07
C ARG A 137 28.18 1.32 7.15
N LEU A 138 28.55 0.07 7.38
CA LEU A 138 27.99 -0.78 8.43
C LEU A 138 28.78 -0.55 9.72
N SER A 139 28.11 -0.02 10.73
CA SER A 139 28.75 0.32 12.01
C SER A 139 28.91 -0.90 12.91
N ASP A 140 30.03 -0.96 13.64
CA ASP A 140 30.31 -2.02 14.63
C ASP A 140 30.35 -3.44 14.02
N VAL A 141 30.80 -3.55 12.76
CA VAL A 141 30.92 -4.81 12.03
C VAL A 141 32.39 -5.16 11.81
N GLN A 142 32.76 -6.35 12.27
CA GLN A 142 34.01 -7.00 11.93
C GLN A 142 33.87 -7.84 10.67
N PHE A 143 34.75 -7.62 9.69
CA PHE A 143 34.91 -8.50 8.55
C PHE A 143 36.26 -9.21 8.63
N LYS A 144 36.23 -10.51 8.89
CA LYS A 144 37.43 -11.35 8.95
C LYS A 144 37.77 -11.86 7.55
N GLY A 145 38.54 -11.09 6.80
CA GLY A 145 38.98 -11.48 5.47
C GLY A 145 39.67 -10.35 4.70
N GLU A 146 40.18 -10.69 3.51
CA GLU A 146 40.63 -9.69 2.54
C GLU A 146 39.43 -8.99 1.91
N ALA A 147 39.63 -7.73 1.49
CA ALA A 147 38.60 -6.96 0.79
C ALA A 147 38.04 -7.74 -0.41
N ARG A 148 36.72 -7.79 -0.53
CA ARG A 148 36.03 -8.43 -1.66
C ARG A 148 35.75 -7.37 -2.71
N THR A 149 36.13 -7.65 -3.95
CA THR A 149 35.87 -6.74 -5.07
C THR A 149 35.37 -7.49 -6.28
N GLY A 150 34.54 -6.84 -7.10
CA GLY A 150 34.15 -7.37 -8.40
C GLY A 150 33.87 -6.27 -9.40
N ARG A 151 33.90 -6.63 -10.68
CA ARG A 151 33.53 -5.76 -11.80
C ARG A 151 32.65 -6.53 -12.76
N ILE A 152 31.61 -5.86 -13.25
CA ILE A 152 30.63 -6.37 -14.20
C ILE A 152 30.52 -5.35 -15.32
N GLU A 153 30.49 -5.84 -16.56
CA GLU A 153 30.33 -5.01 -17.76
C GLU A 153 29.12 -5.53 -18.53
N LYS A 154 28.18 -4.64 -18.86
CA LYS A 154 26.97 -4.97 -19.61
C LYS A 154 26.57 -3.78 -20.48
N GLU A 155 26.40 -4.00 -21.79
CA GLU A 155 25.90 -2.99 -22.75
C GLU A 155 26.66 -1.64 -22.70
N GLY A 156 27.97 -1.67 -22.45
CA GLY A 156 28.81 -0.47 -22.33
C GLY A 156 28.76 0.22 -20.96
N GLN A 157 27.93 -0.27 -20.04
CA GLN A 157 27.90 0.17 -18.64
C GLN A 157 28.82 -0.72 -17.80
N THR A 158 29.66 -0.09 -16.98
CA THR A 158 30.54 -0.80 -16.05
C THR A 158 30.08 -0.56 -14.62
N LEU A 159 29.86 -1.64 -13.89
CA LEU A 159 29.60 -1.65 -12.45
C LEU A 159 30.81 -2.25 -11.73
N SER A 160 31.32 -1.56 -10.73
CA SER A 160 32.34 -2.11 -9.83
C SER A 160 31.88 -2.01 -8.39
N TRP A 161 32.17 -3.03 -7.61
CA TRP A 161 31.82 -3.08 -6.20
C TRP A 161 33.01 -3.50 -5.36
N ARG A 162 33.05 -3.01 -4.13
CA ARG A 162 34.07 -3.32 -3.12
C ARG A 162 33.42 -3.43 -1.75
N VAL A 163 33.85 -4.41 -0.96
CA VAL A 163 33.53 -4.56 0.46
C VAL A 163 34.85 -4.66 1.21
N GLU A 164 35.11 -3.70 2.10
CA GLU A 164 36.35 -3.64 2.87
C GLU A 164 36.09 -3.28 4.34
N ALA A 165 36.93 -3.81 5.23
CA ALA A 165 36.93 -3.43 6.64
C ALA A 165 37.73 -2.14 6.82
N GLN A 166 37.15 -1.14 7.50
CA GLN A 166 37.81 0.13 7.78
C GLN A 166 37.46 0.59 9.20
N ASP A 167 38.47 0.76 10.05
CA ASP A 167 38.37 1.34 11.39
C ASP A 167 37.29 0.72 12.31
N GLY A 168 37.04 -0.59 12.19
CA GLY A 168 36.03 -1.30 12.99
C GLY A 168 34.63 -1.35 12.38
N ASP A 169 34.46 -0.72 11.22
CA ASP A 169 33.27 -0.75 10.38
C ASP A 169 33.52 -1.54 9.10
N VAL A 170 32.45 -1.89 8.38
CA VAL A 170 32.54 -2.42 7.01
C VAL A 170 31.98 -1.40 6.03
N ASN A 171 32.78 -1.04 5.04
CA ASN A 171 32.38 -0.17 3.94
C ASN A 171 32.10 -1.00 2.69
N VAL A 172 30.90 -0.83 2.14
CA VAL A 172 30.49 -1.36 0.84
C VAL A 172 30.41 -0.19 -0.12
N LEU A 173 31.14 -0.24 -1.22
CA LEU A 173 31.14 0.78 -2.26
C LEU A 173 30.69 0.16 -3.57
N ILE A 174 29.69 0.75 -4.21
CA ILE A 174 29.18 0.36 -5.53
C ILE A 174 29.32 1.58 -6.44
N ILE A 175 30.02 1.43 -7.57
CA ILE A 175 30.29 2.49 -8.54
C ILE A 175 29.75 2.03 -9.89
N GLY A 176 28.89 2.84 -10.51
CA GLY A 176 28.33 2.59 -11.83
C GLY A 176 28.58 3.78 -12.76
N PHE A 177 29.06 3.52 -13.98
CA PHE A 177 29.20 4.55 -15.01
C PHE A 177 27.93 4.63 -15.87
N GLY A 178 27.15 5.71 -15.70
CA GLY A 178 25.88 6.01 -16.39
C GLY A 178 25.04 7.00 -15.58
N ASP A 179 24.11 7.72 -16.21
CA ASP A 179 23.45 8.90 -15.60
C ASP A 179 22.50 8.61 -14.43
N GLN A 180 22.19 7.35 -14.10
CA GLN A 180 21.45 6.98 -12.88
C GLN A 180 21.84 5.58 -12.37
N LEU A 181 22.70 5.51 -11.34
CA LEU A 181 22.91 4.28 -10.57
C LEU A 181 21.77 4.12 -9.55
N ASN A 182 20.85 3.18 -9.80
CA ASN A 182 19.77 2.88 -8.88
C ASN A 182 20.08 1.63 -8.06
N VAL A 183 20.30 1.83 -6.75
CA VAL A 183 20.54 0.75 -5.78
C VAL A 183 19.37 0.71 -4.79
N ALA A 184 18.71 -0.43 -4.67
CA ALA A 184 17.72 -0.70 -3.65
C ALA A 184 18.32 -1.59 -2.56
N ASP A 185 18.18 -1.20 -1.29
CA ASP A 185 18.66 -1.94 -0.14
C ASP A 185 17.52 -2.60 0.64
N ARG A 186 17.78 -3.79 1.20
CA ARG A 186 16.84 -4.50 2.07
C ARG A 186 17.59 -5.28 3.13
N LEU A 187 17.29 -5.02 4.40
CA LEU A 187 17.82 -5.78 5.53
C LEU A 187 16.74 -6.75 6.04
N GLU A 188 17.02 -8.05 5.98
CA GLU A 188 16.14 -9.10 6.49
C GLU A 188 16.79 -9.78 7.71
N SER A 189 16.02 -9.99 8.78
CA SER A 189 16.50 -10.71 9.99
C SER A 189 15.77 -12.04 10.11
N ILE A 190 16.53 -13.13 10.18
CA ILE A 190 16.04 -14.50 10.30
C ILE A 190 16.62 -15.10 11.58
N GLY A 191 15.80 -15.14 12.64
CA GLY A 191 16.26 -15.52 13.98
C GLY A 191 17.34 -14.55 14.47
N ASP A 192 18.49 -15.09 14.86
CA ASP A 192 19.63 -14.28 15.33
C ASP A 192 20.49 -13.73 14.18
N ARG A 193 20.31 -14.19 12.93
CA ARG A 193 21.15 -13.78 11.79
C ARG A 193 20.46 -12.72 10.95
N SER A 194 21.25 -11.88 10.29
CA SER A 194 20.73 -10.86 9.37
C SER A 194 21.38 -10.94 7.99
N GLN A 195 20.65 -10.50 6.98
CA GLN A 195 21.09 -10.47 5.59
C GLN A 195 20.77 -9.12 4.98
N LEU A 196 21.79 -8.44 4.48
CA LEU A 196 21.64 -7.20 3.73
C LEU A 196 21.71 -7.50 2.23
N TRP A 197 20.66 -7.15 1.51
CA TRP A 197 20.53 -7.30 0.07
C TRP A 197 20.68 -5.94 -0.60
N LEU A 198 21.58 -5.83 -1.56
CA LEU A 198 21.81 -4.62 -2.36
C LEU A 198 21.52 -4.95 -3.83
N ASP A 199 20.39 -4.49 -4.35
CA ASP A 199 19.92 -4.74 -5.70
C ASP A 199 20.24 -3.55 -6.62
N VAL A 200 20.95 -3.82 -7.70
CA VAL A 200 21.35 -2.85 -8.72
C VAL A 200 20.61 -3.19 -10.02
N SER A 201 19.77 -2.26 -10.45
CA SER A 201 19.02 -2.37 -11.70
C SER A 201 19.78 -1.66 -12.83
N PHE A 202 20.07 -2.39 -13.92
CA PHE A 202 20.80 -1.86 -15.09
C PHE A 202 19.90 -1.17 -16.13
N GLY A 203 18.70 -0.75 -15.75
CA GLY A 203 17.74 -0.12 -16.65
C GLY A 203 17.91 1.40 -16.68
N SER A 204 17.92 1.97 -17.89
CA SER A 204 17.54 3.38 -18.03
C SER A 204 16.11 3.53 -17.48
N ALA A 205 15.76 4.69 -16.92
CA ALA A 205 14.42 5.01 -16.42
C ALA A 205 13.30 4.99 -17.50
N ALA A 206 13.54 4.31 -18.63
CA ALA A 206 12.63 4.10 -19.75
C ALA A 206 12.12 2.64 -19.89
N ASP A 207 12.66 1.67 -19.15
CA ASP A 207 12.16 0.28 -19.18
C ASP A 207 11.41 -0.09 -17.88
N ALA A 208 10.40 0.72 -17.57
CA ALA A 208 9.18 0.22 -16.94
C ALA A 208 8.21 -0.09 -18.09
N ASP A 209 8.26 -1.33 -18.58
CA ASP A 209 7.33 -1.98 -19.52
C ASP A 209 6.30 -1.06 -20.21
N PRO A 210 6.60 -0.53 -21.41
CA PRO A 210 5.60 -0.24 -22.40
C PRO A 210 5.58 -1.40 -23.39
N GLN A 211 4.64 -2.34 -23.24
CA GLN A 211 4.17 -3.12 -24.39
C GLN A 211 3.51 -2.17 -25.39
N THR A 212 4.33 -1.48 -26.17
CA THR A 212 3.96 -0.89 -27.44
C THR A 212 4.72 -1.70 -28.47
N GLU A 213 4.06 -2.73 -28.99
CA GLU A 213 4.49 -3.35 -30.23
C GLU A 213 4.59 -2.27 -31.30
N SER A 214 5.78 -2.14 -31.85
CA SER A 214 6.05 -1.39 -33.06
C SER A 214 5.41 -2.11 -34.23
N MET A 215 4.54 -1.39 -34.95
CA MET A 215 4.14 -1.70 -36.31
C MET A 215 4.31 -0.44 -37.18
N PRO A 216 4.47 -0.63 -38.50
CA PRO A 216 5.53 0.00 -39.28
C PRO A 216 5.20 1.43 -39.71
N VAL A 217 6.27 2.13 -40.07
CA VAL A 217 6.27 3.38 -40.86
C VAL A 217 5.34 3.22 -42.06
N ALA A 218 4.30 4.05 -42.09
CA ALA A 218 3.47 4.28 -43.27
C ALA A 218 3.68 5.73 -43.71
N GLU A 219 4.31 5.82 -44.87
CA GLU A 219 4.46 6.96 -45.76
C GLU A 219 3.12 7.70 -45.93
N SER A 220 3.17 9.02 -45.76
CA SER A 220 2.09 9.94 -46.06
C SER A 220 1.85 10.03 -47.57
N PRO A 221 0.61 9.89 -48.06
CA PRO A 221 0.17 10.60 -49.24
C PRO A 221 -0.63 11.84 -48.82
N ASP A 222 -0.24 12.95 -49.43
CA ASP A 222 -1.02 14.18 -49.55
C ASP A 222 -2.49 13.88 -49.88
N MET A 223 -3.42 14.63 -49.27
CA MET A 223 -4.62 15.13 -49.94
C MET A 223 -5.41 16.12 -49.08
N ASP A 224 -5.47 17.34 -49.61
CA ASP A 224 -6.60 18.26 -49.67
C ASP A 224 -7.16 18.91 -48.39
N GLU A 225 -6.50 20.02 -48.08
CA GLU A 225 -7.09 21.32 -47.76
C GLU A 225 -8.45 21.57 -48.43
N ALA A 226 -9.54 21.56 -47.64
CA ALA A 226 -10.74 22.35 -47.94
C ALA A 226 -11.64 22.55 -46.69
N GLN A 227 -11.78 23.83 -46.32
CA GLN A 227 -12.95 24.47 -45.70
C GLN A 227 -13.19 24.27 -44.19
N LEU A 228 -12.59 25.18 -43.41
CA LEU A 228 -13.09 25.59 -42.09
C LEU A 228 -13.91 26.90 -42.24
N PRO A 229 -15.09 27.03 -41.62
CA PRO A 229 -15.98 28.19 -41.78
C PRO A 229 -15.62 29.44 -40.93
N ASP A 230 -15.95 30.61 -41.50
CA ASP A 230 -15.59 32.01 -41.17
C ASP A 230 -15.91 32.59 -39.78
N TRP A 231 -16.16 31.79 -38.75
CA TRP A 231 -16.44 32.33 -37.39
C TRP A 231 -15.22 32.34 -36.45
N VAL A 232 -14.05 31.92 -36.94
CA VAL A 232 -12.80 31.82 -36.16
C VAL A 232 -11.84 33.01 -36.38
N THR A 233 -12.21 34.03 -37.16
CA THR A 233 -11.44 35.27 -37.31
C THR A 233 -12.33 36.50 -37.11
N ARG A 234 -12.49 36.90 -35.85
CA ARG A 234 -12.86 38.27 -35.52
C ARG A 234 -11.94 38.81 -34.43
N ASP A 235 -10.99 39.63 -34.86
CA ASP A 235 -10.20 40.51 -34.02
C ASP A 235 -11.08 41.58 -33.38
N VAL A 236 -10.81 41.88 -32.11
CA VAL A 236 -11.27 43.12 -31.46
C VAL A 236 -10.09 43.71 -30.70
N GLU A 237 -9.69 44.90 -31.13
CA GLU A 237 -8.79 45.84 -30.43
C GLU A 237 -9.57 47.14 -30.09
N PRO A 238 -9.05 48.07 -29.29
CA PRO A 238 -9.68 48.51 -28.04
C PRO A 238 -10.26 49.93 -28.10
N ALA A 239 -11.07 50.31 -27.11
CA ALA A 239 -11.49 51.69 -26.90
C ALA A 239 -11.54 52.09 -25.41
N GLU A 240 -11.02 53.28 -25.16
CA GLU A 240 -10.78 53.99 -23.91
C GLU A 240 -12.02 54.50 -23.15
N THR A 241 -11.87 54.51 -21.82
CA THR A 241 -12.27 55.54 -20.81
C THR A 241 -13.71 56.03 -20.67
N LEU A 242 -14.21 56.00 -19.42
CA LEU A 242 -14.51 57.19 -18.57
C LEU A 242 -15.44 56.82 -17.39
N ASN A 243 -14.94 56.95 -16.14
CA ASN A 243 -15.49 57.83 -15.09
C ASN A 243 -15.08 57.41 -13.67
N GLU A 244 -14.27 58.26 -13.04
CA GLU A 244 -14.21 58.49 -11.60
C GLU A 244 -15.20 59.60 -11.20
N PRO A 245 -15.54 59.73 -9.90
CA PRO A 245 -15.12 60.97 -9.25
C PRO A 245 -14.62 60.83 -7.80
N ALA A 246 -13.41 61.37 -7.58
CA ALA A 246 -12.99 62.36 -6.57
C ALA A 246 -13.41 62.25 -5.08
N ARG A 247 -12.38 62.22 -4.20
CA ARG A 247 -12.25 63.23 -3.11
C ARG A 247 -10.83 63.37 -2.51
N ALA A 248 -10.42 64.64 -2.47
CA ALA A 248 -9.65 65.35 -1.45
C ALA A 248 -8.14 65.10 -1.25
N LYS A 249 -7.39 66.17 -1.55
CA LYS A 249 -5.98 66.42 -1.26
C LYS A 249 -5.76 66.76 0.22
N THR A 250 -4.63 66.38 0.80
CA THR A 250 -3.88 67.21 1.74
C THR A 250 -2.40 66.84 1.68
N THR A 251 -1.61 67.85 1.34
CA THR A 251 -0.15 67.94 1.33
C THR A 251 0.41 67.97 2.74
N LEU A 252 1.43 67.16 3.03
CA LEU A 252 2.47 67.47 4.03
C LEU A 252 3.81 66.82 3.59
N GLU A 253 4.76 67.66 3.20
CA GLU A 253 6.21 67.38 3.27
C GLU A 253 6.62 67.24 4.75
N PRO A 254 7.64 66.43 5.10
CA PRO A 254 8.97 67.04 5.26
C PRO A 254 10.21 66.13 5.00
N LYS A 255 11.23 66.78 4.43
CA LYS A 255 12.64 66.83 4.88
C LYS A 255 13.51 65.55 4.88
N ALA A 256 14.43 65.55 3.92
CA ALA A 256 15.61 64.70 3.86
C ALA A 256 16.65 65.03 4.95
N VAL A 257 17.32 63.99 5.47
CA VAL A 257 18.62 64.03 6.13
C VAL A 257 19.45 62.86 5.57
N PRO A 258 20.73 63.06 5.18
CA PRO A 258 21.52 62.07 4.46
C PRO A 258 22.18 61.07 5.42
N ARG A 259 22.25 59.79 5.05
CA ARG A 259 23.05 58.79 5.76
C ARG A 259 24.33 58.47 4.98
N ALA A 260 25.44 58.71 5.66
CA ALA A 260 26.81 58.54 5.22
C ALA A 260 27.16 57.07 4.86
N ALA A 261 28.12 56.96 3.95
CA ALA A 261 28.84 55.75 3.59
C ALA A 261 29.50 55.10 4.81
N VAL A 262 29.43 53.76 4.89
CA VAL A 262 30.34 52.95 5.70
C VAL A 262 30.89 51.82 4.82
N ALA A 263 32.19 51.64 4.96
CA ALA A 263 33.11 50.86 4.17
C ALA A 263 32.77 49.36 4.10
N ALA A 264 33.17 48.77 2.96
CA ALA A 264 33.34 47.34 2.80
C ALA A 264 34.51 46.85 3.66
N GLU A 265 34.24 45.80 4.45
CA GLU A 265 35.25 44.94 5.07
C GLU A 265 34.92 43.46 4.78
N PRO A 266 35.93 42.56 4.82
CA PRO A 266 36.02 41.40 3.96
C PRO A 266 35.13 40.22 4.37
N VAL A 267 34.69 39.48 3.36
CA VAL A 267 33.97 38.20 3.51
C VAL A 267 34.89 37.16 4.14
N VAL A 268 34.62 36.82 5.40
CA VAL A 268 35.12 35.60 6.06
C VAL A 268 34.46 34.37 5.42
N PRO A 269 35.23 33.33 5.05
CA PRO A 269 34.68 32.16 4.39
C PRO A 269 33.84 31.32 5.36
N ALA A 270 32.69 30.89 4.83
CA ALA A 270 31.92 29.68 5.15
C ALA A 270 31.98 29.19 6.61
N GLY A 271 30.89 29.46 7.32
CA GLY A 271 30.58 28.77 8.56
C GLY A 271 30.68 27.27 8.40
N ALA A 272 31.28 26.62 9.40
CA ALA A 272 31.09 25.20 9.63
C ALA A 272 29.58 24.94 9.66
N GLY A 273 29.05 24.32 8.60
CA GLY A 273 27.68 23.84 8.58
C GLY A 273 27.53 22.87 9.74
N ASN A 274 26.60 23.16 10.65
CA ASN A 274 26.16 22.18 11.63
C ASN A 274 25.60 20.97 10.87
N ILE A 275 26.43 19.95 10.67
CA ILE A 275 25.98 18.63 10.25
C ILE A 275 25.22 18.06 11.45
N THR A 276 23.90 18.18 11.41
CA THR A 276 23.04 17.49 12.37
C THR A 276 22.97 16.04 11.91
N ILE A 277 23.83 15.20 12.48
CA ILE A 277 23.82 13.75 12.27
C ILE A 277 22.57 13.21 12.98
N GLY A 278 21.44 13.19 12.28
CA GLY A 278 20.25 12.45 12.70
C GLY A 278 20.48 10.97 12.42
N ALA A 279 20.27 10.11 13.42
CA ALA A 279 20.10 8.69 13.17
C ALA A 279 18.94 8.51 12.18
N HIS A 280 19.17 7.87 11.03
CA HIS A 280 18.09 7.61 10.09
C HIS A 280 17.18 6.55 10.72
N GLN A 281 16.10 7.00 11.35
CA GLN A 281 15.03 6.12 11.79
C GLN A 281 14.48 5.44 10.52
N PRO A 282 14.35 4.10 10.46
CA PRO A 282 13.69 3.46 9.33
C PRO A 282 12.30 4.08 9.17
N ASP A 283 11.90 4.41 7.94
CA ASP A 283 10.62 5.07 7.67
C ASP A 283 9.49 4.30 8.36
N ALA A 284 8.95 4.88 9.43
CA ALA A 284 7.97 4.22 10.27
C ALA A 284 6.68 3.93 9.49
N LEU A 285 6.40 4.71 8.44
CA LEU A 285 5.30 4.42 7.53
C LEU A 285 5.60 3.19 6.68
N ALA A 286 6.82 3.04 6.15
CA ALA A 286 7.25 1.85 5.42
C ALA A 286 7.15 0.59 6.29
N GLN A 287 7.56 0.65 7.56
CA GLN A 287 7.41 -0.46 8.51
C GLN A 287 5.95 -0.85 8.75
N ALA A 288 5.07 0.15 8.88
CA ALA A 288 3.65 -0.11 9.05
C ALA A 288 3.03 -0.73 7.79
N ARG A 289 3.44 -0.27 6.60
CA ARG A 289 3.01 -0.84 5.31
C ARG A 289 3.49 -2.28 5.13
N ASP A 290 4.70 -2.58 5.56
CA ASP A 290 5.24 -3.94 5.58
C ASP A 290 4.53 -4.84 6.60
N SER A 291 4.15 -4.29 7.76
CA SER A 291 3.31 -5.02 8.72
C SER A 291 1.94 -5.37 8.10
N LEU A 292 1.35 -4.47 7.31
CA LEU A 292 0.11 -4.75 6.57
C LEU A 292 0.29 -5.80 5.48
N SER A 293 1.38 -5.76 4.71
CA SER A 293 1.63 -6.73 3.65
C SER A 293 1.80 -8.15 4.20
N ARG A 294 2.35 -8.27 5.41
CA ARG A 294 2.49 -9.52 6.16
C ARG A 294 1.21 -9.98 6.87
N GLY A 295 0.13 -9.20 6.81
CA GLY A 295 -1.14 -9.49 7.49
C GLY A 295 -1.13 -9.22 8.99
N ASP A 296 -0.06 -8.61 9.53
CA ASP A 296 -0.01 -8.16 10.93
C ASP A 296 -0.73 -6.81 11.07
N HIS A 297 -2.05 -6.88 10.98
CA HIS A 297 -2.90 -5.70 11.03
C HIS A 297 -2.86 -5.00 12.40
N LEU A 298 -2.67 -5.74 13.50
CA LEU A 298 -2.63 -5.16 14.84
C LEU A 298 -1.37 -4.30 15.05
N SER A 299 -0.20 -4.80 14.66
CA SER A 299 1.03 -4.01 14.74
C SER A 299 0.98 -2.81 13.80
N ALA A 300 0.46 -2.99 12.58
CA ALA A 300 0.28 -1.89 11.64
C ALA A 300 -0.64 -0.79 12.19
N ILE A 301 -1.79 -1.14 12.76
CA ILE A 301 -2.72 -0.17 13.36
C ILE A 301 -2.01 0.63 14.45
N ARG A 302 -1.28 -0.04 15.36
CA ARG A 302 -0.57 0.65 16.46
C ARG A 302 0.48 1.64 15.92
N GLN A 303 1.28 1.21 14.94
CA GLN A 303 2.29 2.07 14.32
C GLN A 303 1.64 3.27 13.60
N LEU A 304 0.59 3.03 12.81
CA LEU A 304 -0.12 4.06 12.07
C LEU A 304 -0.87 5.03 12.98
N GLN A 305 -1.40 4.57 14.12
CA GLN A 305 -2.00 5.44 15.13
C GLN A 305 -0.97 6.35 15.77
N ALA A 306 0.22 5.82 16.13
CA ALA A 306 1.31 6.64 16.66
C ALA A 306 1.77 7.69 15.63
N LEU A 307 1.88 7.30 14.36
CA LEU A 307 2.20 8.19 13.26
C LEU A 307 1.13 9.26 13.05
N HIS A 308 -0.16 8.91 13.14
CA HIS A 308 -1.25 9.86 13.02
C HIS A 308 -1.28 10.85 14.20
N GLN A 309 -0.90 10.43 15.41
CA GLN A 309 -0.76 11.33 16.54
C GLN A 309 0.37 12.35 16.34
N ALA A 310 1.50 11.91 15.78
CA ALA A 310 2.63 12.78 15.47
C ALA A 310 2.34 13.72 14.28
N GLN A 311 1.57 13.24 13.29
CA GLN A 311 1.25 13.96 12.06
C GLN A 311 -0.26 13.85 11.72
N PRO A 312 -1.14 14.59 12.44
CA PRO A 312 -2.59 14.51 12.26
C PRO A 312 -3.07 14.90 10.86
N ASP A 313 -2.33 15.79 10.20
CA ASP A 313 -2.71 16.36 8.91
C ASP A 313 -2.31 15.49 7.71
N SER A 314 -1.55 14.41 7.93
CA SER A 314 -1.11 13.53 6.84
C SER A 314 -2.26 12.67 6.29
N VAL A 315 -2.57 12.92 5.02
CA VAL A 315 -3.58 12.18 4.24
C VAL A 315 -3.15 10.74 4.03
N GLU A 316 -1.87 10.53 3.73
CA GLU A 316 -1.32 9.20 3.46
C GLU A 316 -1.44 8.30 4.70
N ILE A 317 -1.06 8.79 5.88
CA ILE A 317 -1.19 8.06 7.14
C ILE A 317 -2.66 7.73 7.41
N SER A 318 -3.57 8.68 7.18
CA SER A 318 -5.01 8.46 7.37
C SER A 318 -5.55 7.36 6.45
N ARG A 319 -5.13 7.36 5.18
CA ARG A 319 -5.51 6.35 4.19
C ARG A 319 -4.95 4.97 4.50
N TRP A 320 -3.72 4.88 5.02
CA TRP A 320 -3.14 3.62 5.45
C TRP A 320 -3.78 3.08 6.73
N LEU A 321 -4.06 3.95 7.70
CA LEU A 321 -4.75 3.56 8.93
C LEU A 321 -6.17 3.04 8.64
N ALA A 322 -6.90 3.69 7.75
CA ALA A 322 -8.21 3.22 7.30
C ALA A 322 -8.13 1.82 6.64
N ARG A 323 -7.13 1.57 5.78
CA ARG A 323 -6.87 0.22 5.23
C ARG A 323 -6.52 -0.80 6.29
N ALA A 324 -5.74 -0.39 7.29
CA ALA A 324 -5.33 -1.25 8.38
C ALA A 324 -6.55 -1.73 9.19
N TYR A 325 -7.48 -0.84 9.52
CA TYR A 325 -8.73 -1.22 10.17
C TYR A 325 -9.59 -2.15 9.30
N LEU A 326 -9.73 -1.86 7.99
CA LEU A 326 -10.45 -2.73 7.06
C LEU A 326 -9.84 -4.14 6.97
N GLY A 327 -8.51 -4.23 6.92
CA GLY A 327 -7.78 -5.49 6.88
C GLY A 327 -7.91 -6.28 8.18
N ALA A 328 -7.89 -5.60 9.33
CA ALA A 328 -8.14 -6.21 10.64
C ALA A 328 -9.60 -6.66 10.84
N GLY A 329 -10.54 -6.19 10.01
CA GLY A 329 -11.97 -6.35 10.25
C GLY A 329 -12.50 -5.50 11.42
N ASP A 330 -11.73 -4.51 11.89
CA ASP A 330 -12.16 -3.57 12.94
C ASP A 330 -12.97 -2.43 12.32
N THR A 331 -14.09 -2.81 11.70
CA THR A 331 -15.02 -1.90 11.03
C THR A 331 -15.63 -0.90 12.01
N ALA A 332 -15.83 -1.30 13.28
CA ALA A 332 -16.39 -0.42 14.29
C ALA A 332 -15.46 0.77 14.62
N ALA A 333 -14.15 0.53 14.79
CA ALA A 333 -13.19 1.60 14.99
C ALA A 333 -13.09 2.51 13.76
N LEU A 334 -13.07 1.92 12.56
CA LEU A 334 -13.05 2.65 11.30
C LEU A 334 -14.22 3.62 11.17
N LEU A 335 -15.45 3.14 11.34
CA LEU A 335 -16.66 3.94 11.18
C LEU A 335 -16.79 5.03 12.24
N LYS A 336 -16.16 4.86 13.40
CA LYS A 336 -16.10 5.89 14.44
C LYS A 336 -15.10 6.99 14.11
N TRP A 337 -13.93 6.64 13.56
CA TRP A 337 -12.81 7.58 13.39
C TRP A 337 -12.77 8.25 12.01
N LEU A 338 -13.00 7.49 10.94
CA LEU A 338 -12.83 7.95 9.56
C LEU A 338 -13.76 9.11 9.14
N PRO A 339 -15.03 9.21 9.61
CA PRO A 339 -15.89 10.35 9.25
C PRO A 339 -15.30 11.71 9.62
N ALA A 340 -14.59 11.83 10.75
CA ALA A 340 -13.93 13.08 11.14
C ALA A 340 -12.80 13.44 10.17
N GLN A 341 -12.03 12.45 9.70
CA GLN A 341 -10.97 12.67 8.72
C GLN A 341 -11.52 13.10 7.36
N LEU A 342 -12.68 12.56 6.98
CA LEU A 342 -13.36 12.90 5.74
C LEU A 342 -14.05 14.29 5.82
N GLN A 343 -14.54 14.70 6.99
CA GLN A 343 -15.06 16.05 7.20
C GLN A 343 -13.97 17.11 7.02
N ALA A 344 -12.75 16.85 7.50
CA ALA A 344 -11.61 17.73 7.25
C ALA A 344 -11.18 17.74 5.77
N ARG A 345 -11.51 16.69 5.01
CA ARG A 345 -11.06 16.49 3.62
C ARG A 345 -12.20 15.97 2.73
N PRO A 346 -13.23 16.80 2.48
CA PRO A 346 -14.46 16.35 1.84
C PRO A 346 -14.26 15.89 0.39
N PHE A 347 -13.16 16.20 -0.27
CA PHE A 347 -12.90 15.78 -1.66
C PHE A 347 -11.92 14.60 -1.77
N ASP A 348 -11.53 13.98 -0.66
CA ASP A 348 -10.70 12.78 -0.68
C ASP A 348 -11.53 11.54 -1.08
N ALA A 349 -11.48 11.20 -2.37
CA ALA A 349 -12.24 10.08 -2.93
C ALA A 349 -11.82 8.73 -2.34
N GLU A 350 -10.55 8.57 -1.96
CA GLU A 350 -10.02 7.30 -1.46
C GLU A 350 -10.44 7.05 -0.01
N LEU A 351 -10.36 8.07 0.86
CA LEU A 351 -10.92 7.96 2.21
C LEU A 351 -12.42 7.70 2.17
N ARG A 352 -13.15 8.31 1.23
CA ARG A 352 -14.57 8.04 1.02
C ARG A 352 -14.84 6.61 0.59
N GLU A 353 -14.04 6.07 -0.34
CA GLU A 353 -14.15 4.68 -0.76
C GLU A 353 -13.87 3.71 0.40
N LEU A 354 -12.86 4.00 1.23
CA LEU A 354 -12.53 3.21 2.41
C LEU A 354 -13.67 3.23 3.44
N LEU A 355 -14.35 4.38 3.62
CA LEU A 355 -15.52 4.48 4.49
C LEU A 355 -16.69 3.62 3.96
N ALA A 356 -16.97 3.72 2.66
CA ALA A 356 -17.99 2.92 2.00
C ALA A 356 -17.70 1.42 2.12
N ARG A 357 -16.45 0.98 1.91
CA ARG A 357 -16.03 -0.41 2.12
C ARG A 357 -16.27 -0.89 3.56
N GLY A 358 -16.02 -0.02 4.54
CA GLY A 358 -16.35 -0.31 5.94
C GLY A 358 -17.85 -0.52 6.14
N GLN A 359 -18.69 0.37 5.60
CA GLN A 359 -20.15 0.23 5.66
C GLN A 359 -20.62 -1.08 4.99
N LEU A 360 -20.02 -1.47 3.86
CA LEU A 360 -20.30 -2.73 3.19
C LEU A 360 -19.91 -3.96 4.02
N GLN A 361 -18.78 -3.94 4.72
CA GLN A 361 -18.40 -5.02 5.65
C GLN A 361 -19.40 -5.18 6.80
N LEU A 362 -20.04 -4.08 7.23
CA LEU A 362 -21.12 -4.11 8.21
C LEU A 362 -22.48 -4.53 7.62
N GLY A 363 -22.58 -4.65 6.29
CA GLY A 363 -23.81 -4.97 5.57
C GLY A 363 -24.70 -3.76 5.27
N ASP A 364 -24.25 -2.53 5.56
CA ASP A 364 -25.01 -1.30 5.29
C ASP A 364 -24.72 -0.76 3.88
N GLN A 365 -25.32 -1.40 2.88
CA GLN A 365 -25.18 -1.01 1.47
C GLN A 365 -25.78 0.37 1.19
N GLY A 366 -26.86 0.75 1.89
CA GLY A 366 -27.50 2.05 1.74
C GLY A 366 -26.59 3.19 2.17
N ALA A 367 -25.95 3.07 3.34
CA ALA A 367 -24.99 4.06 3.82
C ALA A 367 -23.75 4.15 2.93
N ALA A 368 -23.27 3.01 2.40
CA ALA A 368 -22.16 2.98 1.45
C ALA A 368 -22.47 3.79 0.18
N ILE A 369 -23.65 3.60 -0.41
CA ILE A 369 -24.09 4.36 -1.58
C ILE A 369 -24.20 5.85 -1.26
N ALA A 370 -24.88 6.21 -0.17
CA ALA A 370 -25.04 7.61 0.24
C ALA A 370 -23.67 8.30 0.45
N THR A 371 -22.74 7.60 1.09
CA THR A 371 -21.36 8.07 1.32
C THR A 371 -20.64 8.32 0.01
N LEU A 372 -20.75 7.41 -0.97
CA LEU A 372 -20.11 7.54 -2.28
C LEU A 372 -20.75 8.64 -3.14
N GLN A 373 -22.03 8.98 -2.94
CA GLN A 373 -22.70 10.04 -3.71
C GLN A 373 -22.32 11.44 -3.25
N GLN A 374 -22.12 11.66 -1.94
CA GLN A 374 -22.11 12.99 -1.33
C GLN A 374 -21.04 13.95 -1.88
N ASN A 375 -19.89 13.44 -2.34
CA ASN A 375 -18.86 14.22 -3.05
C ASN A 375 -18.09 13.30 -4.02
N ALA A 376 -18.79 12.73 -4.99
CA ALA A 376 -18.17 11.88 -5.99
C ALA A 376 -17.15 12.68 -6.85
N PRO A 377 -15.95 12.14 -7.10
CA PRO A 377 -15.00 12.78 -8.02
C PRO A 377 -15.56 12.79 -9.45
N PRO A 378 -15.07 13.69 -10.34
CA PRO A 378 -15.41 13.64 -11.76
C PRO A 378 -15.13 12.26 -12.34
N LEU A 379 -16.04 11.76 -13.17
CA LEU A 379 -16.03 10.37 -13.64
C LEU A 379 -14.74 10.03 -14.41
N GLN A 380 -14.24 10.96 -15.22
CA GLN A 380 -12.99 10.84 -15.97
C GLN A 380 -11.76 10.71 -15.06
N ARG A 381 -11.81 11.25 -13.84
CA ARG A 381 -10.68 11.24 -12.90
C ARG A 381 -10.58 9.95 -12.11
N ASN A 382 -11.71 9.27 -11.87
CA ASN A 382 -11.73 8.04 -11.10
C ASN A 382 -12.86 7.11 -11.55
N THR A 383 -12.63 6.40 -12.65
CA THR A 383 -13.59 5.45 -13.22
C THR A 383 -13.85 4.26 -12.29
N ALA A 384 -12.84 3.81 -11.53
CA ALA A 384 -12.96 2.70 -10.58
C ALA A 384 -13.95 3.01 -9.45
N TYR A 385 -13.94 4.25 -8.93
CA TYR A 385 -14.90 4.73 -7.94
C TYR A 385 -16.34 4.65 -8.44
N HIS A 386 -16.58 5.11 -9.67
CA HIS A 386 -17.90 5.05 -10.29
C HIS A 386 -18.32 3.63 -10.65
N ALA A 387 -17.37 2.76 -11.02
CA ALA A 387 -17.64 1.34 -11.25
C ALA A 387 -18.07 0.64 -9.96
N LEU A 388 -17.46 0.97 -8.81
CA LEU A 388 -17.90 0.50 -7.49
C LEU A 388 -19.32 1.00 -7.16
N LEU A 389 -19.58 2.30 -7.36
CA LEU A 389 -20.90 2.86 -7.10
C LEU A 389 -22.00 2.23 -7.99
N ALA A 390 -21.72 2.05 -9.28
CA ALA A 390 -22.61 1.39 -10.23
C ALA A 390 -22.89 -0.06 -9.84
N ALA A 391 -21.87 -0.76 -9.36
CA ALA A 391 -21.93 -2.10 -8.82
C ALA A 391 -22.87 -2.15 -7.60
N LEU A 392 -22.67 -1.25 -6.62
CA LEU A 392 -23.54 -1.19 -5.44
C LEU A 392 -24.99 -0.91 -5.78
N TYR A 393 -25.28 -0.04 -6.76
CA TYR A 393 -26.64 0.15 -7.25
C TYR A 393 -27.27 -1.16 -7.73
N GLN A 394 -26.53 -2.04 -8.41
CA GLN A 394 -27.06 -3.35 -8.81
C GLN A 394 -27.41 -4.22 -7.63
N GLN A 395 -26.57 -4.24 -6.59
CA GLN A 395 -26.81 -5.08 -5.41
C GLN A 395 -28.07 -4.67 -4.66
N VAL A 396 -28.40 -3.37 -4.63
CA VAL A 396 -29.61 -2.86 -3.98
C VAL A 396 -30.83 -2.80 -4.90
N GLY A 397 -30.69 -3.20 -6.18
CA GLY A 397 -31.78 -3.21 -7.16
C GLY A 397 -32.07 -1.86 -7.82
N GLU A 398 -31.19 -0.88 -7.67
CA GLU A 398 -31.27 0.44 -8.33
C GLU A 398 -30.74 0.35 -9.78
N TRP A 399 -31.41 -0.46 -10.60
CA TRP A 399 -30.97 -0.81 -11.96
C TRP A 399 -30.85 0.40 -12.89
N SER A 400 -31.72 1.40 -12.73
CA SER A 400 -31.74 2.62 -13.54
C SER A 400 -30.47 3.46 -13.32
N ALA A 401 -30.10 3.68 -12.05
CA ALA A 401 -28.90 4.39 -11.66
C ALA A 401 -27.63 3.63 -12.11
N SER A 402 -27.62 2.30 -11.89
CA SER A 402 -26.53 1.45 -12.37
C SER A 402 -26.32 1.55 -13.88
N ALA A 403 -27.39 1.40 -14.67
CA ALA A 403 -27.32 1.50 -16.12
C ALA A 403 -26.86 2.89 -16.60
N ALA A 404 -27.24 3.95 -15.91
CA ALA A 404 -26.80 5.31 -16.24
C ALA A 404 -25.29 5.48 -16.02
N THR A 405 -24.78 5.05 -14.86
CA THR A 405 -23.35 5.14 -14.55
C THR A 405 -22.51 4.23 -15.45
N TYR A 406 -22.92 2.99 -15.72
CA TYR A 406 -22.18 2.12 -16.62
C TYR A 406 -22.17 2.62 -18.07
N ARG A 407 -23.26 3.23 -18.57
CA ARG A 407 -23.26 3.89 -19.89
C ARG A 407 -22.17 4.94 -20.01
N GLN A 408 -22.01 5.78 -18.98
CA GLN A 408 -20.96 6.80 -18.93
C GLN A 408 -19.56 6.17 -18.90
N LEU A 409 -19.38 5.10 -18.11
CA LEU A 409 -18.11 4.37 -18.04
C LEU A 409 -17.73 3.73 -19.38
N THR A 410 -18.68 3.06 -20.04
CA THR A 410 -18.46 2.43 -21.36
C THR A 410 -18.23 3.45 -22.47
N ALA A 411 -18.72 4.68 -22.32
CA ALA A 411 -18.43 5.75 -23.27
C ALA A 411 -16.98 6.25 -23.18
N ILE A 412 -16.37 6.17 -22.00
CA ILE A 412 -14.96 6.55 -21.79
C ILE A 412 -14.02 5.42 -22.17
N GLN A 413 -14.32 4.20 -21.74
CA GLN A 413 -13.49 3.02 -22.04
C GLN A 413 -14.35 1.89 -22.60
N PRO A 414 -14.64 1.92 -23.92
CA PRO A 414 -15.50 0.92 -24.55
C PRO A 414 -14.95 -0.51 -24.45
N GLY A 415 -13.61 -0.65 -24.38
CA GLY A 415 -12.91 -1.94 -24.31
C GLY A 415 -12.88 -2.60 -22.93
N GLN A 416 -13.41 -1.96 -21.88
CA GLN A 416 -13.54 -2.57 -20.55
C GLN A 416 -14.77 -3.49 -20.51
N GLY A 417 -14.55 -4.79 -20.71
CA GLY A 417 -15.62 -5.75 -20.82
C GLY A 417 -16.41 -5.92 -19.51
N ALA A 418 -15.76 -5.75 -18.35
CA ALA A 418 -16.46 -5.81 -17.05
C ALA A 418 -17.55 -4.72 -16.92
N TRP A 419 -17.34 -3.54 -17.51
CA TRP A 419 -18.32 -2.45 -17.49
C TRP A 419 -19.43 -2.66 -18.51
N GLN A 420 -19.10 -3.21 -19.68
CA GLN A 420 -20.11 -3.63 -20.67
C GLN A 420 -21.01 -4.72 -20.08
N LEU A 421 -20.45 -5.67 -19.33
CA LEU A 421 -21.19 -6.71 -18.64
C LEU A 421 -22.12 -6.13 -17.57
N GLY A 422 -21.59 -5.23 -16.72
CA GLY A 422 -22.40 -4.50 -15.74
C GLY A 422 -23.57 -3.76 -16.39
N LEU A 423 -23.33 -3.07 -17.51
CA LEU A 423 -24.39 -2.41 -18.27
C LEU A 423 -25.44 -3.41 -18.80
N ALA A 424 -25.00 -4.52 -19.39
CA ALA A 424 -25.89 -5.54 -19.93
C ALA A 424 -26.84 -6.10 -18.86
N ILE A 425 -26.31 -6.40 -17.68
CA ILE A 425 -27.07 -6.90 -16.54
C ILE A 425 -28.11 -5.89 -16.08
N ALA A 426 -27.74 -4.60 -15.98
CA ALA A 426 -28.67 -3.56 -15.58
C ALA A 426 -29.78 -3.38 -16.62
N LEU A 427 -29.46 -3.42 -17.91
CA LEU A 427 -30.44 -3.33 -19.00
C LEU A 427 -31.39 -4.53 -19.05
N GLU A 428 -30.90 -5.74 -18.78
CA GLU A 428 -31.73 -6.93 -18.69
C GLU A 428 -32.77 -6.80 -17.56
N GLN A 429 -32.39 -6.23 -16.41
CA GLN A 429 -33.32 -5.97 -15.30
C GLN A 429 -34.28 -4.80 -15.54
N LEU A 430 -33.96 -3.94 -16.50
CA LEU A 430 -34.82 -2.85 -16.94
C LEU A 430 -35.73 -3.27 -18.11
N ASP A 431 -35.87 -4.59 -18.36
CA ASP A 431 -36.66 -5.16 -19.45
C ASP A 431 -36.24 -4.66 -20.85
N GLN A 432 -34.92 -4.45 -21.06
CA GLN A 432 -34.33 -4.05 -22.34
C GLN A 432 -33.44 -5.15 -22.95
N PRO A 433 -33.98 -6.35 -23.23
CA PRO A 433 -33.19 -7.53 -23.60
C PRO A 433 -32.39 -7.36 -24.90
N ALA A 434 -32.94 -6.66 -25.89
CA ALA A 434 -32.24 -6.42 -27.16
C ALA A 434 -30.97 -5.58 -27.00
N GLN A 435 -30.98 -4.59 -26.10
CA GLN A 435 -29.80 -3.80 -25.78
C GLN A 435 -28.85 -4.59 -24.89
N ALA A 436 -29.37 -5.31 -23.89
CA ALA A 436 -28.57 -6.18 -23.03
C ALA A 436 -27.77 -7.22 -23.85
N GLY A 437 -28.41 -7.91 -24.81
CA GLY A 437 -27.73 -8.88 -25.69
C GLY A 437 -26.63 -8.27 -26.56
N ARG A 438 -26.71 -6.99 -26.92
CA ARG A 438 -25.60 -6.29 -27.61
C ARG A 438 -24.44 -6.04 -26.67
N HIS A 439 -24.72 -5.53 -25.47
CA HIS A 439 -23.69 -5.26 -24.47
C HIS A 439 -23.02 -6.53 -23.92
N TYR A 440 -23.75 -7.64 -23.77
CA TYR A 440 -23.14 -8.94 -23.44
C TYR A 440 -22.12 -9.38 -24.50
N ARG A 441 -22.43 -9.24 -25.80
CA ARG A 441 -21.48 -9.54 -26.87
C ARG A 441 -20.27 -8.59 -26.88
N GLN A 442 -20.49 -7.31 -26.62
CA GLN A 442 -19.40 -6.34 -26.49
C GLN A 442 -18.52 -6.65 -25.27
N ALA A 443 -19.10 -7.12 -24.16
CA ALA A 443 -18.36 -7.54 -22.98
C ALA A 443 -17.40 -8.70 -23.29
N LEU A 444 -17.82 -9.67 -24.10
CA LEU A 444 -16.98 -10.80 -24.54
C LEU A 444 -15.81 -10.38 -25.43
N GLN A 445 -15.92 -9.25 -26.12
CA GLN A 445 -14.84 -8.68 -26.94
C GLN A 445 -13.88 -7.79 -26.11
N GLY A 446 -14.30 -7.41 -24.90
CA GLY A 446 -13.55 -6.53 -24.01
C GLY A 446 -12.58 -7.28 -23.09
N GLN A 447 -11.74 -6.50 -22.41
CA GLN A 447 -10.78 -7.00 -21.43
C GLN A 447 -11.39 -7.04 -20.02
N GLY A 448 -10.75 -7.74 -19.09
CA GLY A 448 -11.06 -7.67 -17.66
C GLY A 448 -12.15 -8.62 -17.15
N LEU A 449 -12.73 -9.47 -18.00
CA LEU A 449 -13.60 -10.57 -17.55
C LEU A 449 -12.78 -11.81 -17.19
N ASP A 450 -13.12 -12.41 -16.04
CA ASP A 450 -12.69 -13.76 -15.70
C ASP A 450 -13.49 -14.82 -16.47
N GLU A 451 -13.11 -16.09 -16.29
CA GLU A 451 -13.72 -17.21 -17.02
C GLU A 451 -15.23 -17.33 -16.72
N SER A 452 -15.61 -17.24 -15.45
CA SER A 452 -17.02 -17.28 -15.02
C SER A 452 -17.85 -16.18 -15.67
N ALA A 453 -17.35 -14.93 -15.65
CA ALA A 453 -18.05 -13.80 -16.23
C ALA A 453 -18.17 -13.92 -17.75
N ARG A 454 -17.15 -14.47 -18.42
CA ARG A 454 -17.21 -14.76 -19.86
C ARG A 454 -18.22 -15.85 -20.18
N GLN A 455 -18.28 -16.90 -19.38
CA GLN A 455 -19.23 -17.99 -19.57
C GLN A 455 -20.68 -17.49 -19.41
N PHE A 456 -20.94 -16.76 -18.33
CA PHE A 456 -22.23 -16.10 -18.08
C PHE A 456 -22.63 -15.15 -19.22
N ALA A 457 -21.71 -14.28 -19.66
CA ALA A 457 -21.97 -13.35 -20.76
C ALA A 457 -22.24 -14.07 -22.09
N THR A 458 -21.61 -15.23 -22.33
CA THR A 458 -21.83 -16.07 -23.53
C THR A 458 -23.22 -16.68 -23.53
N GLU A 459 -23.64 -17.29 -22.42
CA GLU A 459 -24.97 -17.88 -22.26
C GLU A 459 -26.08 -16.82 -22.40
N ARG A 460 -25.90 -15.66 -21.76
CA ARG A 460 -26.85 -14.55 -21.83
C ARG A 460 -26.90 -13.91 -23.21
N ALA A 461 -25.75 -13.73 -23.88
CA ALA A 461 -25.71 -13.27 -25.26
C ALA A 461 -26.46 -14.22 -26.21
N GLY A 462 -26.33 -15.53 -26.02
CA GLY A 462 -27.03 -16.54 -26.82
C GLY A 462 -28.54 -16.51 -26.61
N SER A 463 -28.98 -16.51 -25.35
CA SER A 463 -30.41 -16.50 -25.00
C SER A 463 -31.14 -15.21 -25.41
N LEU A 464 -30.49 -14.05 -25.28
CA LEU A 464 -31.06 -12.75 -25.62
C LEU A 464 -30.81 -12.32 -27.08
N GLY A 465 -29.91 -13.01 -27.77
CA GLY A 465 -29.57 -12.80 -29.19
C GLY A 465 -30.31 -13.70 -30.17
N GLY A 466 -31.07 -14.69 -29.68
CA GLY A 466 -31.76 -15.72 -30.47
C GLY A 466 -33.02 -15.29 -31.21
N THR A 467 -33.28 -13.99 -31.37
CA THR A 467 -34.37 -13.49 -32.23
C THR A 467 -33.80 -12.72 -33.40
N GLN A 468 -33.38 -13.43 -34.44
CA GLN A 468 -33.48 -13.00 -35.83
C GLN A 468 -33.85 -14.17 -36.72
#